data_AF-A0A7C2AAS6-F1
#
_entry.id   AF-A0A7C2AAS6-F1
#
_cell.length_a   1.000
_cell.length_b   1.000
_cell.length_c   1.000
_cell.angle_alpha   90.00
_cell.angle_beta   90.00
_cell.angle_gamma   90.00
#
_symmetry.space_group_name_H-M   'P 1'
#
loop_
_entity.id
_entity.type
_entity.pdbx_description
1 polymer ?
#
loop_
_entity_poly.entity_id
_entity_poly.type
_entity_poly.pdbx_seq_one_letter_code
_entity_poly.pdbx_strand_id
1 'polypeptide(L)'
;MIQFFKQLSLFSFFGLMITLICWITLAEHSANYPVAAWLIIALVPLLFPLRGLLHGKPYTHAWTGFLMLFYFSHGIGEAYSAQAFDIYASLEVLFSFMTFSASIIFIRLNARQLKQLTKS
;
A
#
# COMPACT_ATOMS: atom_id res chain seq x y z
N MET A 1 -7.17 -1.26 -20.26
CA MET A 1 -5.86 -1.51 -19.61
C MET A 1 -5.63 -0.64 -18.37
N ILE A 2 -5.75 0.69 -18.44
CA ILE A 2 -5.50 1.59 -17.29
C ILE A 2 -6.41 1.28 -16.08
N GLN A 3 -7.69 1.02 -16.32
CA GLN A 3 -8.66 0.69 -15.26
C GLN A 3 -8.28 -0.59 -14.48
N PHE A 4 -7.71 -1.59 -15.15
CA PHE A 4 -7.27 -2.84 -14.52
C PHE A 4 -6.14 -2.58 -13.51
N PHE A 5 -5.11 -1.82 -13.89
CA PHE A 5 -4.02 -1.46 -12.98
C PHE A 5 -4.50 -0.56 -11.82
N LYS A 6 -5.50 0.30 -12.06
CA LYS A 6 -6.15 1.06 -11.00
C LYS A 6 -6.84 0.14 -9.99
N GLN A 7 -7.63 -0.83 -10.47
CA GLN A 7 -8.31 -1.81 -9.61
C GLN A 7 -7.32 -2.70 -8.86
N LEU A 8 -6.25 -3.15 -9.52
CA LEU A 8 -5.19 -3.94 -8.91
C LEU A 8 -4.49 -3.17 -7.79
N SER A 9 -4.17 -1.90 -8.04
CA SER A 9 -3.58 -1.00 -7.03
C SER A 9 -4.53 -0.79 -5.85
N LEU A 10 -5.84 -0.63 -6.08
CA LEU A 10 -6.83 -0.50 -5.01
C LEU A 10 -6.96 -1.79 -4.20
N PHE A 11 -7.06 -2.94 -4.87
CA PHE A 11 -7.21 -4.23 -4.21
C PHE A 11 -6.00 -4.55 -3.33
N SER A 12 -4.79 -4.38 -3.85
CA SER A 12 -3.55 -4.58 -3.08
C SER A 12 -3.40 -3.56 -1.96
N PHE A 13 -3.82 -2.31 -2.17
CA PHE A 13 -3.84 -1.29 -1.13
C PHE A 13 -4.76 -1.65 0.03
N PHE A 14 -5.99 -2.11 -0.25
CA PHE A 14 -6.90 -2.60 0.78
C PHE A 14 -6.40 -3.88 1.45
N GLY A 15 -5.77 -4.77 0.68
CA GLY A 15 -5.10 -5.96 1.21
C GLY A 15 -4.04 -5.59 2.26
N LEU A 16 -3.16 -4.63 1.95
CA LEU A 16 -2.18 -4.11 2.89
C LEU A 16 -2.85 -3.54 4.16
N MET A 17 -3.90 -2.74 3.99
CA MET A 17 -4.62 -2.13 5.10
C MET A 17 -5.24 -3.18 6.04
N ILE A 18 -5.84 -4.23 5.47
CA ILE A 18 -6.41 -5.35 6.24
C ILE A 18 -5.30 -6.12 6.94
N THR A 19 -4.18 -6.41 6.26
CA THR A 19 -3.02 -7.09 6.87
C THR A 19 -2.50 -6.31 8.08
N LEU A 20 -2.35 -4.98 7.97
CA LEU A 20 -1.92 -4.13 9.09
C LEU A 20 -2.90 -4.17 10.26
N ILE A 21 -4.21 -4.09 9.98
CA ILE A 21 -5.23 -4.20 11.03
C ILE A 21 -5.15 -5.56 11.72
N CYS A 22 -5.12 -6.65 10.94
CA CYS A 22 -5.01 -8.01 11.46
C CYS A 22 -3.75 -8.19 12.29
N TRP A 23 -2.59 -7.70 11.83
CA TRP A 23 -1.35 -7.76 12.58
C TRP A 23 -1.47 -7.02 13.92
N ILE A 24 -1.88 -5.75 13.92
CA ILE A 24 -1.93 -4.91 15.13
C ILE A 24 -2.98 -5.41 16.16
N THR A 25 -4.05 -6.07 15.70
CA THR A 25 -5.17 -6.48 16.56
C THR A 25 -5.19 -7.96 16.94
N LEU A 26 -4.72 -8.85 16.06
CA LEU A 26 -4.79 -10.30 16.25
C LEU A 26 -3.45 -10.92 16.63
N ALA A 27 -2.32 -10.29 16.30
CA ALA A 27 -1.02 -10.82 16.71
C ALA A 27 -0.84 -10.67 18.23
N GLU A 28 -0.17 -11.65 18.84
CA GLU A 28 0.09 -11.66 20.28
C GLU A 28 1.09 -10.54 20.62
N HIS A 29 0.58 -9.50 21.29
CA HIS A 29 1.38 -8.38 21.76
C HIS A 29 1.43 -8.37 23.30
N SER A 30 2.42 -7.67 23.85
CA SER A 30 2.53 -7.46 25.31
C SER A 30 1.27 -6.81 25.90
N ALA A 31 0.98 -7.09 27.17
CA ALA A 31 -0.23 -6.62 27.88
C ALA A 31 -0.44 -5.09 27.86
N ASN A 32 0.62 -4.29 27.67
CA ASN A 32 0.56 -2.83 27.59
C ASN A 32 0.77 -2.28 26.18
N TYR A 33 0.58 -3.10 25.14
CA TYR A 33 0.76 -2.65 23.76
C TYR A 33 -0.37 -1.69 23.36
N PRO A 34 -0.07 -0.44 22.96
CA PRO A 34 -1.09 0.56 22.67
C PRO A 34 -1.68 0.35 21.26
N VAL A 35 -2.54 -0.67 21.12
CA VAL A 35 -3.18 -1.08 19.85
C VAL A 35 -3.78 0.11 19.10
N ALA A 36 -4.55 0.96 19.79
CA ALA A 36 -5.21 2.12 19.18
C ALA A 36 -4.21 3.15 18.61
N ALA A 37 -3.08 3.39 19.30
CA ALA A 37 -2.08 4.33 18.84
C ALA A 37 -1.39 3.83 17.56
N TRP A 38 -1.01 2.54 17.54
CA TRP A 38 -0.41 1.91 16.36
C TRP A 38 -1.34 1.86 15.16
N LEU A 39 -2.62 1.56 15.37
CA LEU A 39 -3.63 1.62 14.31
C LEU A 39 -3.73 3.03 13.72
N ILE A 40 -3.76 4.07 14.55
CA ILE A 40 -3.83 5.47 14.07
C ILE A 40 -2.58 5.80 13.26
N ILE A 41 -1.39 5.47 13.77
CA ILE A 41 -0.11 5.77 13.11
C ILE A 41 0.01 5.05 11.76
N ALA A 42 -0.44 3.79 11.66
CA ALA A 42 -0.39 3.02 10.41
C ALA A 42 -1.51 3.40 9.42
N LEU A 43 -2.75 3.57 9.89
CA LEU A 43 -3.90 3.75 8.99
C LEU A 43 -4.08 5.19 8.55
N VAL A 44 -3.85 6.18 9.42
CA VAL A 44 -4.11 7.59 9.07
C VAL A 44 -3.30 8.06 7.86
N PRO A 45 -1.99 7.77 7.76
CA PRO A 45 -1.22 8.06 6.54
C PRO A 45 -1.77 7.40 5.29
N LEU A 46 -2.33 6.19 5.41
CA LEU A 46 -2.95 5.44 4.32
C LEU A 46 -4.29 6.04 3.86
N LEU A 47 -5.07 6.61 4.76
CA LEU A 47 -6.37 7.20 4.41
C LEU A 47 -6.24 8.45 3.52
N PHE A 48 -5.13 9.20 3.62
CA PHE A 48 -4.88 10.37 2.79
C PHE A 48 -4.82 10.09 1.27
N PRO A 49 -4.05 9.10 0.78
CA PRO A 49 -4.03 8.75 -0.64
C PRO A 49 -5.29 8.01 -1.11
N LEU A 50 -6.05 7.35 -0.23
CA LEU A 50 -7.22 6.55 -0.60
C LEU A 50 -8.21 7.34 -1.47
N ARG A 51 -8.57 8.55 -1.06
CA ARG A 51 -9.48 9.41 -1.83
C ARG A 51 -8.95 9.70 -3.23
N GLY A 52 -7.66 9.94 -3.41
CA GLY A 52 -7.10 10.26 -4.72
C GLY A 52 -6.87 9.04 -5.59
N LEU A 53 -6.62 7.88 -4.99
CA LEU A 53 -6.56 6.58 -5.67
C LEU A 53 -7.91 6.21 -6.29
N LEU A 54 -9.01 6.42 -5.56
CA LEU A 54 -10.38 6.19 -6.04
C LEU A 54 -10.73 7.08 -7.24
N HIS A 55 -10.31 8.34 -7.20
CA HIS A 55 -10.48 9.29 -8.31
C HIS A 55 -9.47 9.10 -9.45
N GLY A 56 -8.52 8.15 -9.34
CA GLY A 56 -7.54 7.84 -10.37
C GLY A 56 -6.56 8.98 -10.68
N LYS A 57 -6.25 9.83 -9.70
CA LYS A 57 -5.33 10.96 -9.90
C LYS A 57 -3.88 10.45 -10.01
N PRO A 58 -3.16 10.67 -11.13
CA PRO A 58 -1.80 10.15 -11.31
C PRO A 58 -0.82 10.62 -10.23
N TYR A 59 -0.96 11.87 -9.78
CA TYR A 59 -0.18 12.43 -8.67
C TYR A 59 -0.36 11.64 -7.37
N THR A 60 -1.59 11.21 -7.06
CA THR A 60 -1.86 10.42 -5.86
C THR A 60 -1.29 9.02 -5.97
N HIS A 61 -1.32 8.39 -7.15
CA HIS A 61 -0.63 7.11 -7.35
C HIS A 61 0.88 7.24 -7.14
N ALA A 62 1.51 8.36 -7.52
CA ALA A 62 2.93 8.58 -7.29
C ALA A 62 3.25 8.70 -5.79
N TRP A 63 2.47 9.52 -5.08
CA TRP A 63 2.55 9.65 -3.62
C TRP A 63 2.33 8.33 -2.88
N THR A 64 1.33 7.56 -3.32
CA THR A 64 1.04 6.24 -2.76
C THR A 64 2.22 5.30 -2.97
N GLY A 65 2.86 5.34 -4.14
CA GLY A 65 4.07 4.58 -4.40
C GLY A 65 5.19 4.87 -3.39
N PHE A 66 5.46 6.15 -3.11
CA PHE A 66 6.44 6.52 -2.07
C PHE A 66 6.04 6.02 -0.68
N LEU A 67 4.76 6.15 -0.33
CA LEU A 67 4.24 5.67 0.94
C LEU A 67 4.42 4.15 1.08
N MET A 68 4.15 3.38 0.01
CA MET A 68 4.31 1.92 0.00
C MET A 68 5.76 1.47 0.23
N LEU A 69 6.76 2.28 -0.11
CA LEU A 69 8.16 1.95 0.19
C LEU A 69 8.42 1.90 1.70
N PHE A 70 7.78 2.77 2.49
CA PHE A 70 7.91 2.74 3.95
C PHE A 70 7.32 1.44 4.53
N TYR A 71 6.13 1.04 4.08
CA TYR A 71 5.49 -0.22 4.49
C TYR A 71 6.27 -1.45 4.02
N PHE A 72 6.85 -1.38 2.81
CA PHE A 72 7.72 -2.45 2.31
C PHE A 72 8.97 -2.60 3.19
N SER A 73 9.62 -1.50 3.54
CA SER A 73 10.78 -1.51 4.45
C SER A 73 10.40 -2.00 5.85
N HIS A 74 9.24 -1.59 6.36
CA HIS A 74 8.71 -2.07 7.64
C HIS A 74 8.48 -3.59 7.62
N GLY A 75 7.72 -4.10 6.65
CA GLY A 75 7.45 -5.53 6.52
C GLY A 75 8.72 -6.36 6.32
N ILE A 76 9.74 -5.85 5.61
CA ILE A 76 11.05 -6.52 5.52
C ILE A 76 11.76 -6.54 6.88
N GLY A 77 11.73 -5.43 7.62
CA GLY A 77 12.30 -5.35 8.96
C GLY A 77 11.70 -6.37 9.90
N GLU A 78 10.37 -6.47 9.91
CA GLU A 78 9.63 -7.47 10.69
C GLU A 78 9.94 -8.89 10.23
N ALA A 79 9.93 -9.16 8.92
CA ALA A 79 10.26 -10.48 8.37
C ALA A 79 11.70 -10.91 8.70
N TYR A 80 12.64 -9.96 8.79
CA TYR A 80 14.04 -10.23 9.15
C TYR A 80 14.21 -10.43 10.66
N SER A 81 13.45 -9.70 11.49
CA SER A 81 13.50 -9.83 12.95
C SER A 81 12.75 -11.07 13.46
N ALA A 82 11.85 -11.63 12.66
CA ALA A 82 11.08 -12.81 13.04
C ALA A 82 11.97 -14.07 13.11
N GLN A 83 11.86 -14.81 14.21
CA GLN A 83 12.59 -16.07 14.41
C GLN A 83 12.07 -17.22 13.52
N ALA A 84 10.84 -17.08 13.01
CA ALA A 84 10.16 -18.03 12.15
C ALA A 84 9.39 -17.27 11.05
N PHE A 85 8.73 -18.01 10.15
CA PHE A 85 7.93 -17.42 9.09
C PHE A 85 6.76 -16.61 9.67
N ASP A 86 6.83 -15.29 9.53
CA ASP A 86 5.73 -14.37 9.86
C ASP A 86 4.87 -14.12 8.61
N ILE A 87 3.64 -14.63 8.65
CA ILE A 87 2.67 -14.47 7.57
C ILE A 87 2.25 -13.01 7.39
N TYR A 88 2.19 -12.21 8.47
CA TYR A 88 1.75 -10.82 8.41
C TYR A 88 2.81 -9.95 7.73
N ALA A 89 4.07 -10.10 8.14
CA ALA A 89 5.20 -9.41 7.51
C ALA A 89 5.31 -9.79 6.02
N SER A 90 5.15 -11.06 5.70
CA SER A 90 5.17 -11.56 4.31
C SER A 90 4.04 -10.96 3.45
N LEU A 91 2.82 -10.89 3.99
CA LEU A 91 1.68 -10.28 3.30
C LEU A 91 1.85 -8.76 3.15
N GLU A 92 2.40 -8.08 4.16
CA GLU A 92 2.68 -6.64 4.08
C GLU A 92 3.68 -6.34 2.95
N VAL A 93 4.77 -7.11 2.87
CA VAL A 93 5.77 -7.00 1.79
C VAL A 93 5.12 -7.27 0.42
N LEU A 94 4.31 -8.32 0.31
CA LEU A 94 3.65 -8.67 -0.95
C LEU A 94 2.69 -7.56 -1.41
N PHE A 95 1.79 -7.10 -0.54
CA PHE A 95 0.79 -6.11 -0.90
C PHE A 95 1.38 -4.71 -1.15
N SER A 96 2.39 -4.29 -0.37
CA SER A 96 3.09 -3.03 -0.60
C SER A 96 3.80 -3.05 -1.96
N PHE A 97 4.49 -4.15 -2.28
CA PHE A 97 5.18 -4.33 -3.57
C PHE A 97 4.21 -4.35 -4.76
N MET A 98 3.08 -5.06 -4.63
CA MET A 98 2.03 -5.08 -5.67
C MET A 98 1.43 -3.69 -5.88
N THR A 99 1.11 -2.98 -4.79
CA THR A 99 0.53 -1.63 -4.85
C THR A 99 1.50 -0.64 -5.52
N PHE A 100 2.78 -0.73 -5.18
CA PHE A 100 3.85 0.07 -5.78
C PHE A 100 3.97 -0.18 -7.29
N SER A 101 4.07 -1.44 -7.69
CA SER A 101 4.22 -1.84 -9.10
C SER A 101 2.99 -1.43 -9.92
N ALA A 102 1.78 -1.67 -9.41
CA ALA A 102 0.54 -1.28 -10.06
C ALA A 102 0.42 0.24 -10.21
N SER A 103 0.83 1.02 -9.19
CA SER A 103 0.83 2.48 -9.24
C SER A 103 1.79 3.03 -10.29
N ILE A 104 3.00 2.49 -10.40
CA ILE A 104 3.97 2.90 -11.43
C ILE A 104 3.42 2.64 -12.83
N ILE A 105 2.85 1.44 -13.06
CA ILE A 105 2.29 1.09 -14.37
C ILE A 105 1.10 2.01 -14.70
N PHE A 106 0.22 2.28 -13.73
CA PHE A 106 -0.90 3.21 -13.91
C PHE A 106 -0.43 4.60 -14.35
N ILE A 107 0.56 5.18 -13.67
CA ILE A 107 1.11 6.51 -14.00
C ILE A 107 1.70 6.50 -15.41
N ARG A 108 2.48 5.48 -15.76
CA ARG A 108 3.11 5.35 -17.10
C ARG A 108 2.06 5.27 -18.20
N LEU A 109 1.01 4.48 -18.01
CA LEU A 109 -0.07 4.35 -18.99
C LEU A 109 -0.88 5.64 -19.12
N ASN A 110 -1.20 6.29 -17.99
CA ASN A 110 -1.92 7.56 -17.99
C ASN A 110 -1.12 8.67 -18.70
N ALA A 111 0.18 8.79 -18.43
CA ALA A 111 1.06 9.74 -19.10
C ALA A 111 1.15 9.52 -20.62
N ARG A 112 1.14 8.25 -21.08
CA ARG A 112 1.11 7.91 -22.51
C ARG A 112 -0.19 8.35 -23.17
N GLN A 113 -1.33 8.13 -22.50
CA GLN A 113 -2.65 8.53 -23.01
C GLN A 113 -2.76 10.06 -23.15
N LEU A 114 -2.30 10.81 -22.14
CA LEU A 114 -2.27 12.28 -22.20
C LEU A 114 -1.43 12.80 -23.38
N LYS A 115 -0.24 12.22 -23.61
CA LYS A 115 0.62 12.58 -24.74
C LYS A 115 -0.01 12.31 -26.12
N GLN A 116 -0.88 11.31 -26.23
CA GLN A 116 -1.60 11.01 -27.48
C GLN A 116 -2.71 12.03 -27.73
N LEU A 117 -3.44 12.43 -26.68
CA LEU A 117 -4.52 13.43 -26.78
C LEU A 117 -4.00 14.82 -27.18
N THR A 118 -2.81 15.22 -26.72
CA THR A 118 -2.22 16.52 -27.09
C THR A 118 -1.61 16.54 -28.50
N LYS A 119 -1.45 15.37 -29.15
CA LYS A 119 -0.92 15.25 -30.52
C LYS A 119 -1.99 15.13 -31.60
N SER A 120 -3.26 15.03 -31.21
CA SER A 120 -4.44 15.02 -32.08
C SER A 120 -5.01 16.42 -32.24
#